data_AF-A0A377W2S0-F1
#
_entry.id   AF-A0A377W2S0-F1
#
_cell.length_a   1.000
_cell.length_b   1.000
_cell.length_c   1.000
_cell.angle_alpha   90.00
_cell.angle_beta   90.00
_cell.angle_gamma   90.00
#
_symmetry.space_group_name_H-M   'P 1'
#
loop_
_entity.id
_entity.type
_entity.pdbx_description
1 polymer ?
#
loop_
_entity_poly.entity_id
_entity_poly.type
_entity_poly.pdbx_seq_one_letter_code
_entity_poly.pdbx_strand_id
1 'polypeptide(L)' 'MGETLNGYLAPLRQDKETLALVKQINAARSESYQQLADDNNLPVDEVAKMAGQKLVARAQPGEYVQGLNGQWLRK' A
#
# COMPACT_ATOMS: atom_id res chain seq x y z
N MET A 1 -1.08 8.39 7.24
CA MET A 1 -1.20 7.48 6.08
C MET A 1 -1.34 6.05 6.59
N GLY A 2 -1.83 5.13 5.78
CA GLY A 2 -2.05 3.75 6.18
C GLY A 2 -2.05 2.81 4.98
N GLU A 3 -1.85 1.52 5.26
CA GLU A 3 -1.74 0.45 4.26
C GLU A 3 -3.12 0.06 3.71
N THR A 4 -3.16 -0.30 2.44
CA THR A 4 -4.37 -0.78 1.77
C THR A 4 -4.16 -2.18 1.21
N LEU A 5 -5.26 -2.90 0.95
CA LEU A 5 -5.20 -4.24 0.37
C LEU A 5 -4.76 -4.27 -1.10
N ASN A 6 -4.70 -3.11 -1.77
CA ASN A 6 -4.15 -3.00 -3.13
C ASN A 6 -2.63 -2.76 -3.15
N GLY A 7 -1.95 -2.79 -2.00
CA GLY A 7 -0.49 -2.71 -1.93
C GLY A 7 0.08 -1.29 -1.84
N TYR A 8 -0.75 -0.27 -1.71
CA TYR A 8 -0.31 1.12 -1.68
C TYR A 8 -0.61 1.78 -0.32
N LEU A 9 -0.04 2.96 -0.11
CA LEU A 9 -0.42 3.82 1.00
C LEU A 9 -1.56 4.75 0.57
N ALA A 10 -2.52 4.97 1.47
CA ALA A 10 -3.49 6.05 1.36
C ALA A 10 -3.29 7.10 2.47
N PRO A 11 -3.45 8.39 2.16
CA PRO A 11 -3.31 9.46 3.15
C PRO A 11 -4.49 9.46 4.12
N LEU A 12 -4.22 9.54 5.43
CA LEU A 12 -5.25 9.78 6.46
C LEU A 12 -5.46 11.28 6.71
N ARG A 13 -4.48 12.10 6.34
CA ARG A 13 -4.51 13.55 6.44
C ARG A 13 -4.15 14.13 5.07
N GLN A 14 -4.76 15.26 4.74
CA GLN A 14 -4.63 15.92 3.45
C GLN A 14 -3.59 17.06 3.47
N ASP A 15 -2.68 17.07 4.46
CA ASP A 15 -1.58 18.01 4.48
C ASP A 15 -0.54 17.70 3.40
N LYS A 16 0.15 18.75 2.94
CA LYS A 16 1.08 18.68 1.80
C LYS A 16 2.20 17.68 2.03
N GLU A 17 2.70 17.57 3.26
CA GLU A 17 3.79 16.68 3.63
C GLU A 17 3.36 15.22 3.54
N THR A 18 2.22 14.87 4.14
CA THR A 18 1.66 13.52 4.05
C THR A 18 1.38 13.11 2.61
N LEU A 19 0.81 14.01 1.80
CA LEU A 19 0.51 13.73 0.40
C LEU A 19 1.79 13.52 -0.44
N ALA A 20 2.82 14.35 -0.22
CA ALA A 20 4.10 14.20 -0.90
C ALA A 20 4.78 12.87 -0.55
N LEU A 21 4.78 12.51 0.74
CA LEU A 21 5.36 11.26 1.22
C LEU A 21 4.64 10.03 0.66
N VAL A 22 3.30 10.03 0.71
CA VAL A 22 2.49 8.94 0.12
C VAL A 22 2.78 8.79 -1.36
N LYS A 23 2.85 9.90 -2.11
CA LYS A 23 3.16 9.87 -3.55
C LYS A 23 4.55 9.29 -3.81
N GLN A 24 5.55 9.72 -3.06
CA GLN A 24 6.93 9.23 -3.20
C GLN A 24 7.02 7.72 -2.95
N ILE A 25 6.42 7.24 -1.85
CA ILE A 25 6.44 5.81 -1.50
C ILE A 25 5.69 4.99 -2.54
N ASN A 26 4.50 5.44 -2.97
CA ASN A 26 3.71 4.71 -3.95
C ASN A 26 4.42 4.64 -5.31
N ALA A 27 5.17 5.66 -5.72
CA ALA A 27 5.97 5.61 -6.94
C ALA A 27 7.05 4.51 -6.87
N ALA A 28 7.79 4.44 -5.76
CA ALA A 28 8.79 3.38 -5.55
C ALA A 28 8.16 1.98 -5.48
N ARG A 29 6.97 1.86 -4.87
CA ARG A 29 6.22 0.60 -4.84
C ARG A 29 5.78 0.17 -6.24
N SER A 30 5.26 1.10 -7.06
CA SER A 30 4.84 0.79 -8.43
C SER A 30 6.00 0.28 -9.27
N GLU A 31 7.18 0.90 -9.18
CA GLU A 31 8.39 0.42 -9.87
C GLU A 31 8.78 -1.00 -9.41
N SER A 32 8.81 -1.23 -8.09
CA SER A 32 9.12 -2.55 -7.53
C SER A 32 8.09 -3.62 -7.92
N TYR A 33 6.80 -3.28 -7.94
CA TYR A 33 5.74 -4.22 -8.34
C TYR A 33 5.82 -4.53 -9.83
N GLN A 34 6.13 -3.54 -10.67
CA GLN A 34 6.31 -3.75 -12.10
C GLN A 34 7.49 -4.69 -12.37
N GLN A 35 8.65 -4.45 -11.75
CA GLN A 35 9.81 -5.32 -11.91
C GLN A 35 9.48 -6.77 -11.49
N LEU A 36 8.84 -6.95 -10.35
CA LEU A 36 8.49 -8.28 -9.86
C LEU A 36 7.42 -8.95 -10.74
N ALA A 37 6.49 -8.17 -11.30
CA ALA A 37 5.49 -8.66 -12.23
C ALA A 37 6.15 -9.18 -13.52
N ASP A 38 7.10 -8.44 -14.07
CA ASP A 38 7.85 -8.83 -15.26
C ASP A 38 8.71 -10.08 -15.01
N ASP A 39 9.43 -10.13 -13.88
CA ASP A 39 10.28 -11.26 -13.51
C ASP A 39 9.49 -12.57 -13.31
N ASN A 40 8.25 -12.47 -12.87
CA ASN A 40 7.40 -13.63 -12.55
C ASN A 40 6.30 -13.87 -13.59
N ASN A 41 6.25 -13.07 -14.66
CA ASN A 41 5.21 -13.10 -15.69
C ASN A 41 3.79 -13.06 -15.08
N LEU A 42 3.58 -12.15 -14.13
CA LEU A 42 2.32 -11.92 -13.43
C LEU A 42 1.74 -10.54 -13.77
N PRO A 43 0.43 -10.33 -13.64
CA PRO A 43 -0.14 -8.99 -13.67
C PRO A 43 0.36 -8.16 -12.48
N VAL A 44 0.76 -6.91 -12.73
CA VAL A 44 1.23 -5.99 -11.68
C VAL A 44 0.21 -5.78 -10.55
N ASP A 45 -1.08 -5.78 -10.89
CA ASP A 45 -2.16 -5.66 -9.91
C ASP A 45 -2.23 -6.85 -8.95
N GLU A 46 -1.91 -8.06 -9.41
CA GLU A 46 -1.85 -9.25 -8.55
C GLU A 46 -0.65 -9.18 -7.62
N VAL A 47 0.50 -8.71 -8.11
CA VAL A 47 1.68 -8.44 -7.27
C VAL A 47 1.37 -7.42 -6.18
N ALA A 48 0.74 -6.31 -6.54
CA ALA A 48 0.37 -5.25 -5.61
C ALA A 48 -0.63 -5.75 -4.55
N LYS A 49 -1.65 -6.54 -4.94
CA LYS A 49 -2.59 -7.17 -4.00
C LYS A 49 -1.90 -8.12 -3.02
N MET A 50 -1.01 -8.99 -3.51
CA MET A 50 -0.24 -9.89 -2.64
C MET A 50 0.64 -9.13 -1.65
N ALA A 51 1.26 -8.04 -2.10
CA ALA A 51 2.03 -7.15 -1.24
C ALA A 51 1.12 -6.48 -0.20
N GLY A 52 -0.04 -5.95 -0.60
CA GLY A 52 -1.02 -5.33 0.28
C GLY A 52 -1.51 -6.26 1.38
N GLN A 53 -1.85 -7.51 1.04
CA GLN A 53 -2.21 -8.53 2.01
C GLN A 53 -1.10 -8.77 3.05
N LYS A 54 0.16 -8.88 2.59
CA LYS A 54 1.32 -9.06 3.47
C LYS A 54 1.56 -7.84 4.37
N LEU A 55 1.47 -6.62 3.82
CA LEU A 55 1.67 -5.37 4.56
C LEU A 55 0.59 -5.16 5.62
N VAL A 56 -0.68 -5.34 5.26
CA VAL A 56 -1.81 -5.25 6.21
C VAL A 56 -1.72 -6.32 7.32
N ALA A 57 -1.22 -7.51 7.00
CA ALA A 57 -1.01 -8.57 8.00
C ALA A 57 0.17 -8.28 8.94
N ARG A 58 1.20 -7.56 8.46
CA ARG A 58 2.42 -7.22 9.21
C ARG A 58 2.38 -5.86 9.89
N ALA A 59 1.31 -5.10 9.68
CA ALA A 59 1.13 -3.78 10.28
C ALA A 59 1.21 -3.87 11.81
N GLN A 60 2.04 -3.02 12.40
CA GLN A 60 2.37 -2.97 13.82
C GLN A 60 1.29 -2.26 14.63
N PRO A 61 1.20 -2.53 15.96
CA PRO A 61 0.29 -1.80 16.83
C PRO A 61 0.44 -0.29 16.68
N GLY A 62 -0.67 0.39 16.45
CA GLY A 62 -0.71 1.83 16.22
C GLY A 62 -0.69 2.26 14.75
N GLU A 63 -0.33 1.38 13.81
CA GLU A 63 -0.45 1.64 12.38
C GLU A 63 -1.89 1.50 11.88
N TYR A 64 -2.18 2.12 10.74
CA TYR A 64 -3.52 2.12 10.14
C TYR A 64 -3.56 1.24 8.90
N VAL A 65 -4.63 0.45 8.77
CA VAL A 65 -4.93 -0.36 7.60
C VAL A 65 -6.36 -0.11 7.11
N GLN A 66 -6.58 -0.12 5.79
CA GLN A 66 -7.90 0.03 5.22
C GLN A 66 -8.57 -1.34 5.05
N GLY A 67 -9.73 -1.52 5.68
CA GLY A 67 -10.56 -2.71 5.52
C GLY A 67 -11.26 -2.75 4.17
N LEU A 68 -11.83 -3.92 3.82
CA LEU A 68 -12.60 -4.12 2.58
C LEU A 68 -13.83 -3.21 2.47
N ASN A 69 -14.36 -2.76 3.61
CA ASN A 69 -15.46 -1.80 3.69
C ASN A 69 -15.02 -0.35 3.50
N GLY A 70 -13.74 -0.11 3.18
CA GLY A 70 -13.15 1.22 3.01
C GLY A 70 -12.84 1.95 4.33
N GLN A 71 -13.15 1.36 5.47
CA GLN A 71 -12.93 1.96 6.79
C GLN A 71 -11.50 1.72 7.28
N TRP A 72 -11.00 2.66 8.08
CA TRP A 72 -9.69 2.56 8.70
C TRP A 72 -9.75 1.78 10.01
N LEU A 73 -8.92 0.76 10.12
CA LEU A 73 -8.65 0.05 11.36
C LEU A 73 -7.26 0.47 11.85
N ARG A 74 -7.16 0.80 13.13
CA ARG A 74 -5.87 0.92 13.81
C ARG A 74 -5.52 -0.45 14.39
N LYS A 75 -4.35 -0.99 14.04
CA LYS A 75 -3.85 -2.25 14.56
C LYS A 75 -3.48 -2.17 16.03
#